data_AF-A0A552UAN6-F1
#
_entry.id   AF-A0A552UAN6-F1
#
_cell.length_a   1.000
_cell.length_b   1.000
_cell.length_c   1.000
_cell.angle_alpha   90.00
_cell.angle_beta   90.00
_cell.angle_gamma   90.00
#
_symmetry.space_group_name_H-M   'P 1'
#
loop_
_entity.id
_entity.type
_entity.pdbx_description
1 polymer ?
#
loop_
_entity_poly.entity_id
_entity_poly.type
_entity_poly.pdbx_seq_one_letter_code
_entity_poly.pdbx_strand_id
1 'polypeptide(L)'
;MGVSNLIPGEVEDSGGELHFVVALNNFYAASTINQEFGDIFTGFDEASLIAAAGVLDNQSSFTEEEIQQAVGLLFSFSDFVNAANGDFLIGEGFTLVAFSMGQAIGTGTATATPGVAAVPEPATWALLIGGFGLVGTAMRRRRVTTVLA
;
A
#
# COMPACT_ATOMS: atom_id res chain seq x y z
N MET A 1 -4.81 -6.58 -0.82
CA MET A 1 -5.62 -7.42 -1.73
C MET A 1 -4.73 -7.92 -2.85
N GLY A 2 -5.14 -8.98 -3.55
CA GLY A 2 -4.39 -9.58 -4.66
C GLY A 2 -5.22 -10.66 -5.34
N VAL A 3 -4.60 -11.45 -6.20
CA VAL A 3 -5.24 -12.56 -6.91
C VAL A 3 -4.45 -13.85 -6.65
N SER A 4 -5.13 -14.97 -6.49
CA SER A 4 -4.49 -16.27 -6.26
C SER A 4 -5.29 -17.39 -6.90
N ASN A 5 -4.60 -18.37 -7.48
CA ASN A 5 -5.18 -19.64 -7.90
C ASN A 5 -4.91 -20.77 -6.88
N LEU A 6 -4.35 -20.43 -5.72
CA LEU A 6 -3.99 -21.37 -4.67
C LEU A 6 -5.07 -21.33 -3.58
N ILE A 7 -6.08 -22.17 -3.73
CA ILE A 7 -7.08 -22.44 -2.69
C ILE A 7 -6.92 -23.87 -2.17
N PRO A 8 -6.85 -24.08 -0.84
CA PRO A 8 -6.84 -25.43 -0.26
C PRO A 8 -8.04 -26.29 -0.70
N GLY A 9 -7.78 -27.40 -1.39
CA GLY A 9 -8.79 -28.38 -1.77
C GLY A 9 -9.15 -28.42 -3.26
N GLU A 10 -8.70 -27.44 -4.06
CA GLU A 10 -8.80 -27.52 -5.52
C GLU A 10 -7.63 -28.34 -6.10
N VAL A 11 -7.91 -29.13 -7.14
CA VAL A 11 -6.88 -29.96 -7.78
C VAL A 11 -5.92 -29.07 -8.54
N GLU A 12 -4.63 -29.20 -8.24
CA GLU A 12 -3.49 -28.48 -8.80
C GLU A 12 -3.21 -28.84 -10.28
N ASP A 13 -4.24 -29.08 -11.09
CA ASP A 13 -4.09 -29.38 -12.52
C ASP A 13 -4.25 -28.10 -13.35
N SER A 14 -3.10 -27.53 -13.72
CA SER A 14 -2.91 -26.72 -14.92
C SER A 14 -3.78 -25.48 -15.13
N GLY A 15 -4.20 -24.81 -14.04
CA GLY A 15 -4.72 -23.45 -14.09
C GLY A 15 -5.97 -23.20 -13.26
N GLY A 16 -5.92 -23.51 -11.96
CA GLY A 16 -7.00 -23.25 -11.00
C GLY A 16 -7.61 -21.86 -11.18
N GLU A 17 -8.92 -21.76 -10.91
CA GLU A 17 -9.67 -20.52 -11.08
C GLU A 17 -8.97 -19.39 -10.29
N LEU A 18 -8.93 -18.19 -10.87
CA LEU A 18 -8.36 -17.05 -10.15
C LEU A 18 -9.39 -16.57 -9.14
N HIS A 19 -8.95 -16.40 -7.90
CA HIS A 19 -9.76 -15.90 -6.81
C HIS A 19 -9.23 -14.57 -6.33
N PHE A 20 -10.14 -13.65 -6.03
CA PHE A 20 -9.75 -12.38 -5.44
C PHE A 20 -9.44 -12.57 -3.96
N VAL A 21 -8.29 -12.10 -3.51
CA VAL A 21 -7.81 -12.28 -2.14
C VAL A 21 -7.78 -10.96 -1.40
N VAL A 22 -8.36 -10.94 -0.21
CA VAL A 22 -8.39 -9.76 0.66
C VAL A 22 -7.85 -10.11 2.04
N ALA A 23 -7.05 -9.22 2.61
CA ALA A 23 -6.67 -9.30 4.01
C ALA A 23 -7.78 -8.65 4.84
N LEU A 24 -8.39 -9.43 5.74
CA LEU A 24 -9.45 -8.99 6.62
C LEU A 24 -9.01 -9.12 8.07
N ASN A 25 -9.53 -8.26 8.95
CA ASN A 25 -9.36 -8.49 10.38
C ASN A 25 -10.01 -9.83 10.77
N ASN A 26 -9.55 -10.46 11.85
CA ASN A 26 -10.02 -11.81 12.19
C ASN A 26 -11.53 -11.89 12.49
N PHE A 27 -12.15 -10.79 12.94
CA PHE A 27 -13.59 -10.73 13.21
C PHE A 27 -14.41 -10.70 11.91
N TYR A 28 -14.07 -9.79 11.00
CA TYR A 28 -14.73 -9.65 9.71
C TYR A 28 -14.47 -10.88 8.84
N ALA A 29 -13.24 -11.40 8.82
CA ALA A 29 -12.90 -12.65 8.14
C ALA A 29 -13.85 -13.78 8.55
N ALA A 30 -14.06 -13.99 9.85
CA ALA A 30 -14.94 -15.05 10.36
C ALA A 30 -16.40 -14.92 9.87
N SER A 31 -16.87 -13.70 9.63
CA SER A 31 -18.21 -13.44 9.07
C SER A 31 -18.31 -13.68 7.56
N THR A 32 -17.18 -13.71 6.86
CA THR A 32 -17.12 -13.90 5.39
C THR A 32 -16.89 -15.35 4.96
N ILE A 33 -16.54 -16.25 5.89
CA ILE A 33 -16.23 -17.63 5.54
C ILE A 33 -17.49 -18.38 5.09
N ASN A 34 -17.40 -19.13 3.98
CA ASN A 34 -18.51 -19.86 3.36
C ASN A 34 -19.67 -18.95 2.92
N GLN A 35 -19.37 -17.71 2.55
CA GLN A 35 -20.34 -16.75 2.02
C GLN A 35 -19.96 -16.39 0.58
N GLU A 36 -20.96 -16.21 -0.28
CA GLU A 36 -20.71 -15.79 -1.66
C GLU A 36 -20.18 -14.35 -1.69
N PHE A 37 -19.27 -14.07 -2.65
CA PHE A 37 -18.67 -12.74 -2.78
C PHE A 37 -19.73 -11.63 -2.91
N GLY A 38 -20.74 -11.84 -3.77
CA GLY A 38 -21.77 -10.85 -4.06
C GLY A 38 -22.68 -10.52 -2.88
N ASP A 39 -22.84 -11.44 -1.92
CA ASP A 39 -23.62 -11.23 -0.70
C ASP A 39 -22.90 -10.34 0.31
N ILE A 40 -21.56 -10.40 0.32
CA ILE A 40 -20.72 -9.62 1.23
C ILE A 40 -20.39 -8.25 0.64
N PHE A 41 -19.98 -8.23 -0.62
CA PHE A 41 -19.46 -7.05 -1.31
C PHE A 41 -20.47 -6.52 -2.32
N THR A 42 -21.64 -6.15 -1.82
CA THR A 42 -22.73 -5.65 -2.68
C THR A 42 -22.27 -4.45 -3.51
N GLY A 43 -22.51 -4.50 -4.83
CA GLY A 43 -22.08 -3.45 -5.76
C GLY A 43 -20.71 -3.67 -6.39
N PHE A 44 -20.03 -4.76 -6.03
CA PHE A 44 -18.81 -5.21 -6.69
C PHE A 44 -19.02 -6.59 -7.30
N ASP A 45 -18.23 -6.88 -8.33
CA ASP A 45 -18.18 -8.17 -8.99
C ASP A 45 -16.75 -8.71 -8.88
N GLU A 46 -16.61 -9.96 -8.47
CA GLU A 46 -15.31 -10.57 -8.23
C GLU A 46 -14.49 -10.68 -9.52
N ALA A 47 -15.13 -11.12 -10.61
CA ALA A 47 -14.46 -11.27 -11.90
C ALA A 47 -13.92 -9.93 -12.43
N SER A 48 -14.66 -8.85 -12.20
CA SER A 48 -14.23 -7.49 -12.54
C SER A 48 -13.02 -7.03 -11.72
N LEU A 49 -12.94 -7.38 -10.43
CA LEU A 49 -11.78 -7.08 -9.59
C LEU A 49 -10.54 -7.89 -9.98
N ILE A 50 -10.73 -9.18 -10.34
CA ILE A 50 -9.68 -10.04 -10.88
C ILE A 50 -9.15 -9.46 -12.20
N ALA A 51 -10.03 -9.08 -13.12
CA ALA A 51 -9.65 -8.46 -14.38
C ALA A 51 -8.90 -7.14 -14.15
N ALA A 52 -9.38 -6.28 -13.24
CA ALA A 52 -8.72 -5.03 -12.88
C ALA A 52 -7.31 -5.27 -12.29
N ALA A 53 -7.15 -6.27 -11.43
CA ALA A 53 -5.84 -6.65 -10.92
C ALA A 53 -4.90 -7.13 -12.05
N GLY A 54 -5.42 -7.93 -13.00
CA GLY A 54 -4.66 -8.35 -14.18
C GLY A 54 -4.20 -7.19 -15.08
N VAL A 55 -4.99 -6.11 -15.18
CA VAL A 55 -4.58 -4.86 -15.86
C VAL A 55 -3.38 -4.23 -15.16
N LEU A 56 -3.37 -4.22 -13.82
CA LEU A 56 -2.27 -3.63 -13.05
C LEU A 56 -0.98 -4.48 -13.10
N ASP A 57 -1.07 -5.79 -13.27
CA ASP A 57 0.10 -6.67 -13.37
C ASP A 57 0.88 -6.48 -14.68
N ASN A 58 0.20 -6.08 -15.76
CA ASN A 58 0.83 -5.82 -17.06
C ASN A 58 0.28 -4.54 -17.74
N GLN A 59 0.48 -3.41 -17.07
CA GLN A 59 0.00 -2.10 -17.53
C GLN A 59 0.41 -1.74 -18.96
N SER A 60 1.57 -2.23 -19.42
CA SER A 60 2.11 -1.92 -20.76
C SER A 60 1.23 -2.40 -21.93
N SER A 61 0.33 -3.36 -21.66
CA SER A 61 -0.58 -3.94 -22.67
C SER A 61 -1.95 -3.26 -22.71
N PHE A 62 -2.19 -2.24 -21.89
CA PHE A 62 -3.47 -1.55 -21.76
C PHE A 62 -3.33 -0.05 -22.02
N THR A 63 -4.44 0.58 -22.39
CA THR A 63 -4.53 2.03 -22.53
C THR A 63 -4.53 2.72 -21.16
N GLU A 64 -4.18 4.00 -21.12
CA GLU A 64 -4.21 4.78 -19.88
C GLU A 64 -5.62 4.87 -19.28
N GLU A 65 -6.65 4.91 -20.11
CA GLU A 65 -8.05 4.93 -19.67
C GLU A 65 -8.43 3.62 -18.98
N GLU A 66 -8.09 2.46 -19.57
CA GLU A 66 -8.33 1.14 -18.96
C GLU A 66 -7.61 1.00 -17.62
N ILE A 67 -6.36 1.46 -17.54
CA ILE A 67 -5.60 1.46 -16.29
C ILE A 67 -6.29 2.33 -15.24
N GLN A 68 -6.71 3.55 -15.61
CA GLN A 68 -7.41 4.46 -14.68
C GLN A 68 -8.74 3.88 -14.18
N GLN A 69 -9.50 3.20 -15.04
CA GLN A 69 -10.73 2.51 -14.65
C GLN A 69 -10.44 1.35 -13.69
N ALA A 70 -9.47 0.48 -14.01
CA ALA A 70 -9.07 -0.63 -13.14
C ALA A 70 -8.59 -0.15 -11.77
N VAL A 71 -7.73 0.89 -11.77
CA VAL A 71 -7.24 1.55 -10.56
C VAL A 71 -8.40 2.13 -9.74
N GLY A 72 -9.35 2.82 -10.38
CA GLY A 72 -10.51 3.40 -9.71
C GLY A 72 -11.42 2.34 -9.07
N LEU A 73 -11.66 1.22 -9.74
CA LEU A 73 -12.43 0.10 -9.20
C LEU A 73 -11.75 -0.52 -7.98
N LEU A 74 -10.45 -0.81 -8.07
CA LEU A 74 -9.68 -1.38 -6.96
C LEU A 74 -9.58 -0.44 -5.76
N PHE A 75 -9.43 0.87 -5.98
CA PHE A 75 -9.45 1.85 -4.90
C PHE A 75 -10.82 1.95 -4.23
N SER A 76 -11.91 2.01 -5.01
CA SER A 76 -13.29 2.00 -4.47
C SER A 76 -13.57 0.75 -3.62
N PHE A 77 -13.15 -0.42 -4.10
CA PHE A 77 -13.26 -1.66 -3.36
C PHE A 77 -12.41 -1.65 -2.08
N SER A 78 -11.17 -1.13 -2.17
CA SER A 78 -10.31 -0.95 -1.00
C SER A 78 -10.96 -0.08 0.07
N ASP A 79 -11.56 1.04 -0.31
CA ASP A 79 -12.25 1.93 0.63
C ASP A 79 -13.45 1.25 1.28
N PHE A 80 -14.25 0.50 0.50
CA PHE A 80 -15.35 -0.31 1.03
C PHE A 80 -14.85 -1.32 2.08
N VAL A 81 -13.81 -2.09 1.74
CA VAL A 81 -13.23 -3.10 2.61
C VAL A 81 -12.65 -2.48 3.87
N ASN A 82 -11.93 -1.37 3.76
CA ASN A 82 -11.33 -0.69 4.90
C ASN A 82 -12.39 -0.11 5.84
N ALA A 83 -13.52 0.37 5.31
CA ALA A 83 -14.63 0.83 6.13
C ALA A 83 -15.24 -0.30 6.99
N ALA A 84 -15.28 -1.53 6.47
CA ALA A 84 -15.76 -2.71 7.19
C ALA A 84 -14.70 -3.32 8.13
N ASN A 85 -13.43 -3.36 7.69
CA ASN A 85 -12.32 -3.93 8.46
C ASN A 85 -11.84 -3.03 9.60
N GLY A 86 -12.00 -1.71 9.50
CA GLY A 86 -11.26 -0.80 10.36
C GLY A 86 -9.76 -0.85 10.12
N ASP A 87 -9.02 -0.12 10.96
CA ASP A 87 -7.57 -0.01 10.85
C ASP A 87 -6.85 -1.22 11.45
N PHE A 88 -5.80 -1.70 10.80
CA PHE A 88 -4.94 -2.77 11.32
C PHE A 88 -3.86 -2.17 12.24
N LEU A 89 -4.04 -2.31 13.55
CA LEU A 89 -2.99 -1.90 14.50
C LEU A 89 -1.81 -2.87 14.45
N ILE A 90 -0.61 -2.39 14.77
CA ILE A 90 0.59 -3.25 14.84
C ILE A 90 0.38 -4.33 15.89
N GLY A 91 0.67 -5.58 15.51
CA GLY A 91 0.48 -6.76 16.35
C GLY A 91 -0.90 -7.39 16.22
N GLU A 92 -1.86 -6.74 15.56
CA GLU A 92 -3.16 -7.33 15.27
C GLU A 92 -3.04 -8.47 14.24
N GLY A 93 -3.83 -9.52 14.44
CA GLY A 93 -3.93 -10.61 13.49
C GLY A 93 -4.85 -10.26 12.33
N PHE A 94 -4.48 -10.70 11.14
CA PHE A 94 -5.36 -10.68 9.97
C PHE A 94 -5.46 -12.07 9.33
N THR A 95 -6.55 -12.30 8.61
CA THR A 95 -6.79 -13.49 7.82
C THR A 95 -6.85 -13.11 6.35
N LEU A 96 -6.13 -13.85 5.50
CA LEU A 96 -6.25 -13.77 4.05
C LEU A 96 -7.43 -14.65 3.63
N VAL A 97 -8.42 -14.03 2.98
CA VAL A 97 -9.60 -14.70 2.48
C VAL A 97 -9.61 -14.61 0.96
N ALA A 98 -9.67 -15.75 0.29
CA ALA A 98 -9.88 -15.88 -1.14
C ALA A 98 -11.38 -16.00 -1.42
N PHE A 99 -11.87 -15.30 -2.43
CA PHE A 99 -13.29 -15.20 -2.70
C PHE A 99 -13.76 -16.04 -3.90
N SER A 100 -15.05 -16.33 -3.83
CA SER A 100 -15.93 -17.20 -4.62
C SER A 100 -16.95 -17.63 -3.58
N MET A 101 -16.51 -18.43 -2.60
CA MET A 101 -17.28 -18.81 -1.40
C MET A 101 -16.65 -18.34 -0.07
N GLY A 102 -15.69 -17.42 -0.10
CA GLY A 102 -15.03 -16.91 1.11
C GLY A 102 -14.26 -18.00 1.86
N GLN A 103 -13.02 -18.26 1.46
CA GLN A 103 -12.18 -19.29 2.05
C GLN A 103 -10.92 -18.69 2.68
N ALA A 104 -10.61 -19.08 3.92
CA ALA A 104 -9.37 -18.70 4.56
C ALA A 104 -8.19 -19.46 3.91
N ILE A 105 -7.19 -18.71 3.42
CA ILE A 105 -6.00 -19.26 2.76
C ILE A 105 -4.69 -18.94 3.50
N GLY A 106 -4.76 -18.10 4.53
CA GLY A 106 -3.59 -17.75 5.33
C GLY A 106 -3.93 -16.81 6.48
N THR A 107 -3.00 -16.66 7.40
CA THR A 107 -3.08 -15.68 8.48
C THR A 107 -1.75 -14.96 8.62
N GLY A 108 -1.79 -13.75 9.19
CA GLY A 108 -0.60 -12.97 9.45
C GLY A 108 -0.79 -12.03 10.62
N THR A 109 0.27 -11.31 10.96
CA THR A 109 0.23 -10.23 11.95
C THR A 109 0.65 -8.93 11.29
N ALA A 110 -0.10 -7.87 11.54
CA ALA A 110 0.25 -6.54 11.06
C ALA A 110 1.56 -6.12 11.71
N THR A 111 2.57 -5.83 10.90
CA THR A 111 3.88 -5.37 11.36
C THR A 111 4.14 -4.00 10.76
N ALA A 112 4.73 -3.09 11.54
CA ALA A 112 5.31 -1.90 10.94
C ALA A 112 6.69 -2.22 10.40
N THR A 113 6.89 -1.92 9.13
CA THR A 113 8.23 -1.69 8.61
C THR A 113 8.62 -0.28 9.06
N PRO A 114 9.60 -0.11 9.98
CA PRO A 114 10.02 1.23 10.36
C PRO A 114 10.55 1.96 9.14
N GLY A 115 9.81 2.98 8.69
CA GLY A 115 10.29 3.90 7.67
C GLY A 115 11.47 4.67 8.24
N VAL A 116 12.66 4.48 7.67
CA VAL A 116 13.80 5.34 7.97
C VAL A 116 13.47 6.71 7.39
N ALA A 117 13.04 7.65 8.23
CA ALA A 117 12.89 9.03 7.81
C ALA A 117 14.24 9.53 7.29
N ALA A 118 14.25 10.11 6.09
CA ALA A 118 15.45 10.74 5.54
C ALA A 118 15.78 11.99 6.37
N VAL A 119 16.55 11.80 7.44
CA VAL A 119 17.16 12.90 8.18
C VAL A 119 18.28 13.45 7.29
N PRO A 120 18.26 14.74 6.91
CA PRO A 120 19.36 15.31 6.14
C PRO A 120 20.66 15.08 6.89
N GLU A 121 21.66 14.53 6.22
CA GLU A 121 22.87 14.02 6.85
C GLU A 121 23.50 15.07 7.79
N PRO A 122 24.07 14.69 8.95
CA PRO A 122 24.71 15.62 9.87
C PRO A 122 25.74 16.54 9.17
N ALA A 123 26.37 16.03 8.10
CA ALA A 123 27.28 16.77 7.24
C ALA A 123 26.59 17.95 6.52
N THR A 124 25.36 17.80 6.03
CA THR A 124 24.61 18.88 5.36
C THR A 124 24.35 20.02 6.34
N TRP A 125 23.96 19.72 7.58
CA TRP A 125 23.76 20.73 8.61
C TRP A 125 25.06 21.43 8.96
N ALA A 126 26.14 20.67 9.11
CA ALA A 126 27.47 21.22 9.37
C ALA A 126 27.95 22.13 8.21
N LEU A 127 27.68 21.76 6.96
CA LEU A 127 28.07 22.55 5.78
C LEU A 127 27.25 23.84 5.68
N LEU A 128 25.94 23.80 5.96
CA LEU A 128 25.10 25.00 6.00
C LEU A 128 25.55 25.95 7.11
N ILE A 129 25.74 25.44 8.33
CA ILE A 129 26.23 26.23 9.47
C ILE A 129 27.61 26.80 9.16
N GLY A 130 28.52 26.00 8.62
CA GLY A 130 29.85 26.41 8.21
C GLY A 130 29.83 27.51 7.14
N GLY A 131 29.01 27.34 6.10
CA GLY A 131 28.84 28.30 5.01
C GLY A 131 28.26 29.63 5.50
N PHE A 132 27.19 29.59 6.30
CA PHE A 132 26.59 30.80 6.88
C PHE A 132 27.54 31.49 7.85
N GLY A 133 28.31 30.73 8.64
CA GLY A 133 29.37 31.27 9.51
C GLY A 133 30.46 31.99 8.71
N LEU A 134 30.91 31.40 7.60
CA LEU A 134 31.93 32.00 6.72
C LEU A 134 31.40 33.30 6.07
N VAL A 135 30.18 33.29 5.52
CA VAL A 135 29.58 34.49 4.93
C VAL A 135 29.40 35.60 5.98
N GLY A 136 28.89 35.27 7.16
CA GLY A 136 28.71 36.24 8.26
C GLY A 136 30.02 36.86 8.75
N THR A 137 31.07 36.06 8.88
CA THR A 137 32.41 36.54 9.29
C THR A 137 33.05 37.43 8.22
N ALA A 138 32.89 37.09 6.93
CA ALA A 138 33.37 37.91 5.82
C ALA A 138 32.70 39.31 5.80
N MET A 139 31.39 39.39 6.05
CA MET A 139 30.67 40.67 6.15
C MET A 139 31.16 41.53 7.33
N ARG A 140 31.50 40.92 8.48
CA ARG A 140 31.99 41.67 9.65
C ARG A 140 33.40 42.25 9.47
N ARG A 141 34.25 41.63 8.63
CA ARG A 141 35.65 42.10 8.41
C ARG A 141 35.77 43.39 7.59
N ARG A 142 34.70 43.86 6.93
CA ARG A 142 34.76 44.95 5.94
C ARG A 142 34.75 46.37 6.53
N ARG A 143 35.12 46.58 7.80
CA ARG A 143 35.18 47.90 8.45
C ARG A 143 36.53 48.18 9.12
N VAL A 144 37.56 48.47 8.33
CA VAL A 144 38.74 49.19 8.82
C VAL A 144 39.05 50.30 7.83
N THR A 145 38.45 51.48 8.06
CA THR A 145 38.87 52.72 7.42
C THR A 145 39.96 53.31 8.30
N THR A 146 41.22 53.07 7.96
CA THR A 146 42.34 53.76 8.59
C THR A 146 42.36 55.19 8.05
N VAL A 147 41.92 56.16 8.84
CA VAL A 147 42.18 57.58 8.57
C VAL A 147 43.56 57.88 9.13
N LEU A 148 44.53 58.18 8.26
CA LEU A 148 45.85 58.70 8.64
C LEU A 148 45.79 60.23 8.56
N ALA A 149 46.28 60.88 9.63
CA ALA A 149 46.43 62.33 9.77
C ALA A 149 47.86 62.76 9.43
#